data_AF-A0A286C9K5-F1
#
_entry.id   AF-A0A286C9K5-F1
#
_cell.length_a   1.000
_cell.length_b   1.000
_cell.length_c   1.000
_cell.angle_alpha   90.00
_cell.angle_beta   90.00
_cell.angle_gamma   90.00
#
_symmetry.space_group_name_H-M   'P 1'
#
loop_
_entity.id
_entity.type
_entity.pdbx_description
1 polymer ?
#
loop_
_entity_poly.entity_id
_entity_poly.type
_entity_poly.pdbx_seq_one_letter_code
_entity_poly.pdbx_strand_id
1 'polypeptide(L)'
;MFRNASRPNRWSVVAVGCVAALGIAAAAVPAAAASATDINDRYTAQEIHTFLEDFYGEQGPGDFARKYGISPQLKEKVADNPEFDVLLCAQNIPASIDIGPVTTAQSARVGWATVSTYWNGGSDKVDFTAYVDLDATRPIQLLDVDCGSEG
;
A
#
# COMPACT_ATOMS: atom_id res chain seq x y z
N MET A 1 -14.10 14.02 60.07
CA MET A 1 -15.53 14.18 60.41
C MET A 1 -16.36 13.74 59.20
N PHE A 2 -17.22 12.73 59.43
CA PHE A 2 -18.46 12.31 58.74
C PHE A 2 -18.58 12.53 57.22
N ARG A 3 -18.49 11.50 56.34
CA ARG A 3 -19.49 10.46 55.98
C ARG A 3 -20.88 10.98 55.56
N ASN A 4 -21.23 10.77 54.29
CA ASN A 4 -22.56 10.35 53.78
C ASN A 4 -22.49 10.19 52.25
N ALA A 5 -23.19 9.29 51.57
CA ALA A 5 -23.89 8.06 51.90
C ALA A 5 -24.24 7.39 50.55
N SER A 6 -24.21 6.06 50.53
CA SER A 6 -24.67 5.20 49.44
C SER A 6 -26.13 5.47 49.05
N ARG A 7 -26.53 5.12 47.82
CA ARG A 7 -27.35 3.90 47.55
C ARG A 7 -27.73 3.71 46.07
N PRO A 8 -28.08 2.48 45.68
CA PRO A 8 -28.05 1.93 44.31
C PRO A 8 -29.41 2.04 43.63
N ASN A 9 -29.50 1.65 42.35
CA ASN A 9 -30.75 1.11 41.83
C ASN A 9 -30.54 -0.27 41.22
N ARG A 10 -30.96 -1.28 41.97
CA ARG A 10 -31.29 -2.62 41.50
C ARG A 10 -32.74 -2.59 41.04
N TRP A 11 -33.03 -3.08 39.84
CA TRP A 11 -34.19 -3.94 39.65
C TRP A 11 -33.85 -5.08 38.69
N SER A 12 -33.59 -6.23 39.31
CA SER A 12 -33.84 -7.57 38.77
C SER A 12 -35.37 -7.78 38.74
N VAL A 13 -36.00 -8.54 37.83
CA VAL A 13 -36.10 -10.00 37.84
C VAL A 13 -37.15 -10.43 36.76
N VAL A 14 -36.77 -11.32 35.82
CA VAL A 14 -37.41 -12.64 35.45
C VAL A 14 -38.82 -12.59 34.79
N ALA A 15 -39.26 -13.42 33.83
CA ALA A 15 -38.87 -14.72 33.23
C ALA A 15 -39.59 -14.92 31.88
N VAL A 16 -39.34 -16.09 31.28
CA VAL A 16 -40.14 -16.89 30.33
C VAL A 16 -39.46 -16.89 28.96
N GLY A 17 -39.02 -18.00 28.37
CA GLY A 17 -39.21 -19.43 28.64
C GLY A 17 -38.79 -20.16 27.35
N CYS A 18 -38.13 -21.31 27.48
CA CYS A 18 -37.43 -22.05 26.42
C CYS A 18 -38.21 -22.30 25.12
N VAL A 19 -37.55 -22.10 23.98
CA VAL A 19 -37.75 -22.93 22.79
C VAL A 19 -36.38 -23.39 22.29
N ALA A 20 -36.16 -24.69 22.31
CA ALA A 20 -35.01 -25.33 21.71
C ALA A 20 -35.14 -25.26 20.18
N ALA A 21 -34.19 -24.62 19.52
CA ALA A 21 -33.92 -24.82 18.10
C ALA A 21 -32.41 -25.08 17.93
N LEU A 22 -32.08 -26.36 17.77
CA LEU A 22 -30.82 -26.81 17.21
C LEU A 22 -30.74 -26.29 15.77
N GLY A 23 -29.66 -25.60 15.38
CA GLY A 23 -29.41 -25.38 13.97
C GLY A 23 -28.48 -24.23 13.62
N ILE A 24 -27.17 -24.55 13.59
CA ILE A 24 -26.15 -23.94 12.73
C ILE A 24 -25.88 -22.44 12.99
N ALA A 25 -24.99 -22.17 13.95
CA ALA A 25 -24.19 -20.96 13.93
C ALA A 25 -23.33 -20.98 12.65
N ALA A 26 -23.71 -20.18 11.66
CA ALA A 26 -22.79 -19.79 10.60
C ALA A 26 -21.73 -18.89 11.25
N ALA A 27 -20.66 -19.51 11.75
CA ALA A 27 -19.45 -18.79 12.06
C ALA A 27 -19.01 -18.09 10.78
N ALA A 28 -19.11 -16.75 10.76
CA ALA A 28 -18.43 -15.94 9.77
C ALA A 28 -16.94 -16.24 9.93
N VAL A 29 -16.43 -17.17 9.12
CA VAL A 29 -15.00 -17.32 8.91
C VAL A 29 -14.50 -15.95 8.47
N PRO A 30 -13.49 -15.36 9.14
CA PRO A 30 -12.80 -14.25 8.53
C PRO A 30 -12.30 -14.79 7.19
N ALA A 31 -12.71 -14.15 6.10
CA ALA A 31 -12.05 -14.34 4.83
C ALA A 31 -10.60 -13.96 5.07
N ALA A 32 -9.75 -14.97 5.33
CA ALA A 32 -8.33 -14.80 5.21
C ALA A 32 -8.14 -14.29 3.80
N ALA A 33 -7.77 -13.02 3.67
CA ALA A 33 -7.31 -12.47 2.42
C ALA A 33 -6.19 -13.41 1.98
N ALA A 34 -6.48 -14.28 1.01
CA ALA A 34 -5.47 -15.09 0.39
C ALA A 34 -4.47 -14.07 -0.17
N SER A 35 -3.29 -13.99 0.45
CA SER A 35 -2.16 -13.28 -0.12
C SER A 35 -2.02 -13.86 -1.52
N ALA A 36 -2.36 -13.08 -2.54
CA ALA A 36 -2.52 -13.58 -3.89
C ALA A 36 -1.13 -13.70 -4.55
N THR A 37 -0.24 -14.41 -3.87
CA THR A 37 1.06 -14.80 -4.40
C THR A 37 0.85 -15.96 -5.38
N ASP A 38 1.46 -15.86 -6.55
CA ASP A 38 1.48 -16.95 -7.53
C ASP A 38 2.11 -18.21 -6.92
N ILE A 39 1.83 -19.39 -7.49
CA ILE A 39 2.35 -20.71 -7.10
C ILE A 39 3.89 -20.74 -7.01
N ASN A 40 4.57 -19.74 -7.56
CA ASN A 40 6.02 -19.58 -7.58
C ASN A 40 6.57 -18.58 -6.54
N ASP A 41 5.80 -18.22 -5.51
CA ASP A 41 6.13 -17.19 -4.52
C ASP A 41 6.44 -15.85 -5.19
N ARG A 42 5.58 -15.44 -6.13
CA ARG A 42 5.72 -14.18 -6.88
C ARG A 42 4.55 -13.25 -6.64
N TYR A 43 4.87 -11.96 -6.54
CA TYR A 43 3.86 -10.92 -6.59
C TYR A 43 3.17 -10.90 -7.96
N THR A 44 1.86 -10.74 -7.94
CA THR A 44 1.03 -10.56 -9.13
C THR A 44 1.06 -9.11 -9.61
N ALA A 45 0.65 -8.89 -10.87
CA ALA A 45 0.52 -7.54 -11.42
C ALA A 45 -0.42 -6.65 -10.58
N GLN A 46 -1.49 -7.24 -10.02
CA GLN A 46 -2.43 -6.51 -9.18
C GLN A 46 -1.81 -6.11 -7.83
N GLU A 47 -1.06 -7.01 -7.18
CA GLU A 47 -0.37 -6.69 -5.91
C GLU A 47 0.67 -5.58 -6.11
N ILE A 48 1.38 -5.60 -7.24
CA ILE A 48 2.33 -4.55 -7.60
C ILE A 48 1.62 -3.23 -7.87
N HIS A 49 0.47 -3.27 -8.55
CA HIS A 49 -0.30 -2.05 -8.82
C HIS A 49 -0.75 -1.40 -7.51
N THR A 50 -1.32 -2.19 -6.60
CA THR A 50 -1.74 -1.72 -5.29
C THR A 50 -0.55 -1.21 -4.47
N PHE A 51 0.60 -1.89 -4.51
CA PHE A 51 1.82 -1.39 -3.89
C PHE A 51 2.23 -0.02 -4.45
N LEU A 52 2.20 0.16 -5.78
CA LEU A 52 2.58 1.42 -6.40
C LEU A 52 1.59 2.55 -6.09
N GLU A 53 0.29 2.26 -6.06
CA GLU A 53 -0.75 3.21 -5.62
C GLU A 53 -0.51 3.66 -4.17
N ASP A 54 -0.27 2.72 -3.26
CA ASP A 54 -0.01 3.03 -1.85
C ASP A 54 1.35 3.73 -1.66
N PHE A 55 2.36 3.33 -2.44
CA PHE A 55 3.70 3.88 -2.37
C PHE A 55 3.74 5.34 -2.82
N TYR A 56 3.16 5.65 -3.98
CA TYR A 56 3.15 7.01 -4.52
C TYR A 56 2.06 7.88 -3.91
N GLY A 57 0.90 7.32 -3.54
CA GLY A 57 -0.23 8.11 -3.07
C GLY A 57 -0.61 9.22 -4.07
N GLU A 58 -1.19 10.31 -3.55
CA GLU A 58 -1.65 11.42 -4.39
C GLU A 58 -0.50 12.30 -4.90
N GLN A 59 0.54 12.53 -4.10
CA GLN A 59 1.57 13.54 -4.38
C GLN A 59 3.00 13.01 -4.32
N GLY A 60 3.17 11.72 -4.06
CA GLY A 60 4.47 11.06 -3.95
C GLY A 60 4.67 10.33 -2.63
N PRO A 61 5.77 9.55 -2.54
CA PRO A 61 6.01 8.70 -1.39
C PRO A 61 6.27 9.51 -0.12
N GLY A 62 5.56 9.15 0.95
CA GLY A 62 5.80 9.68 2.29
C GLY A 62 7.04 9.07 2.95
N ASP A 63 7.42 9.59 4.12
CA ASP A 63 8.66 9.22 4.83
C ASP A 63 8.79 7.71 5.08
N PHE A 64 7.68 7.03 5.40
CA PHE A 64 7.69 5.59 5.64
C PHE A 64 8.01 4.80 4.36
N ALA A 65 7.35 5.15 3.25
CA ALA A 65 7.58 4.53 1.95
C ALA A 65 9.02 4.77 1.47
N ARG A 66 9.53 6.00 1.62
CA ARG A 66 10.93 6.34 1.30
C ARG A 66 11.93 5.57 2.17
N LYS A 67 11.59 5.27 3.42
CA LYS A 67 12.49 4.57 4.34
C LYS A 67 12.49 3.05 4.14
N TYR A 68 11.33 2.45 3.89
CA TYR A 68 11.16 0.99 3.92
C TYR A 68 10.66 0.36 2.62
N GLY A 69 10.06 1.15 1.72
CA GLY A 69 9.48 0.70 0.46
C GLY A 69 10.42 0.74 -0.74
N ILE A 70 11.68 1.14 -0.56
CA ILE A 70 12.69 1.18 -1.63
C ILE A 70 13.88 0.26 -1.32
N SER A 71 14.43 -0.32 -2.39
CA SER A 71 15.60 -1.21 -2.33
C SER A 71 16.83 -0.49 -1.78
N PRO A 72 17.82 -1.22 -1.21
CA PRO A 72 19.11 -0.63 -0.81
C PRO A 72 19.80 0.12 -1.95
N GLN A 73 19.75 -0.42 -3.17
CA GLN A 73 20.36 0.19 -4.34
C GLN A 73 19.68 1.52 -4.72
N LEU A 74 18.35 1.56 -4.64
CA LEU A 74 17.61 2.79 -4.90
C LEU A 74 17.84 3.85 -3.81
N LYS A 75 18.08 3.43 -2.56
CA LYS A 75 18.49 4.35 -1.48
C LYS A 75 19.81 5.04 -1.78
N GLU A 76 20.78 4.31 -2.31
CA GLU A 76 22.07 4.87 -2.73
C GLU A 76 21.86 5.87 -3.86
N LYS A 77 21.07 5.52 -4.89
CA LYS A 77 20.72 6.42 -6.00
C LYS A 77 20.04 7.71 -5.51
N VAL A 78 19.11 7.61 -4.55
CA VAL A 78 18.48 8.80 -3.93
C VAL A 78 19.49 9.63 -3.15
N ALA A 79 20.37 9.00 -2.37
CA ALA A 79 21.37 9.71 -1.56
C ALA A 79 22.41 10.44 -2.42
N ASP A 80 22.74 9.89 -3.58
CA ASP A 80 23.70 10.49 -4.53
C ASP A 80 23.09 11.67 -5.32
N ASN A 81 21.78 11.88 -5.25
CA ASN A 81 21.05 12.93 -5.98
C ASN A 81 20.22 13.82 -5.02
N PRO A 82 20.85 14.58 -4.11
CA PRO A 82 20.12 15.33 -3.07
C PRO A 82 19.28 16.50 -3.61
N GLU A 83 19.58 17.00 -4.82
CA GLU A 83 18.89 18.12 -5.44
C GLU A 83 17.70 17.69 -6.32
N PHE A 84 17.53 16.38 -6.54
CA PHE A 84 16.53 15.82 -7.45
C PHE A 84 15.85 14.61 -6.83
N ASP A 85 14.52 14.64 -6.74
CA ASP A 85 13.78 13.49 -6.21
C ASP A 85 13.70 12.38 -7.24
N VAL A 86 14.67 11.45 -7.17
CA VAL A 86 14.76 10.28 -8.05
C VAL A 86 13.47 9.46 -8.04
N LEU A 87 12.69 9.46 -6.94
CA LEU A 87 11.46 8.67 -6.86
C LEU A 87 10.32 9.32 -7.67
N LEU A 88 10.34 10.63 -7.84
CA LEU A 88 9.33 11.38 -8.60
C LEU A 88 9.82 11.86 -9.96
N CYS A 89 11.10 11.67 -10.24
CA CYS A 89 11.77 12.23 -11.41
C CYS A 89 11.56 13.75 -11.53
N ALA A 90 11.58 14.46 -10.40
CA ALA A 90 11.26 15.88 -10.34
C ALA A 90 11.97 16.59 -9.17
N GLN A 91 12.04 17.92 -9.24
CA GLN A 91 12.56 18.76 -8.14
C GLN A 91 11.46 19.25 -7.19
N ASN A 92 10.19 19.13 -7.57
CA ASN A 92 9.04 19.64 -6.83
C ASN A 92 8.02 18.51 -6.56
N ILE A 93 6.95 18.83 -5.83
CA ILE A 93 5.86 17.89 -5.53
C ILE A 93 4.76 18.04 -6.59
N PRO A 94 4.32 16.95 -7.27
CA PRO A 94 3.24 17.01 -8.25
C PRO A 94 1.89 17.30 -7.60
N ALA A 95 0.93 17.76 -8.41
CA ALA A 95 -0.44 17.98 -7.97
C ALA A 95 -1.18 16.65 -7.79
N SER A 96 -0.96 15.70 -8.70
CA SER A 96 -1.50 14.35 -8.64
C SER A 96 -0.56 13.34 -9.33
N ILE A 97 -0.73 12.06 -8.99
CA ILE A 97 -0.02 10.94 -9.59
C ILE A 97 -1.02 9.85 -9.99
N ASP A 98 -0.87 9.32 -11.20
CA ASP A 98 -1.61 8.14 -11.66
C ASP A 98 -0.63 6.99 -11.94
N ILE A 99 -1.07 5.78 -11.60
CA ILE A 99 -0.34 4.55 -11.88
C ILE A 99 -0.99 3.86 -13.09
N GLY A 100 -0.19 3.60 -14.11
CA GLY A 100 -0.59 2.86 -15.29
C GLY A 100 -0.69 1.35 -15.05
N PRO A 101 -1.12 0.58 -16.07
CA PRO A 101 -1.20 -0.87 -15.96
C PRO A 101 0.18 -1.49 -15.70
N VAL A 102 0.23 -2.46 -14.79
CA VAL A 102 1.46 -3.19 -14.47
C VAL A 102 1.71 -4.30 -15.49
N THR A 103 2.94 -4.36 -15.99
CA THR A 103 3.47 -5.49 -16.75
C THR A 103 4.45 -6.27 -15.88
N THR A 104 4.49 -7.61 -16.03
CA THR A 104 5.44 -8.46 -15.29
C THR A 104 6.30 -9.29 -16.24
N ALA A 105 7.59 -9.40 -15.93
CA ALA A 105 8.51 -10.34 -16.56
C ALA A 105 8.94 -11.39 -15.53
N GLN A 106 8.25 -12.53 -15.54
CA GLN A 106 8.47 -13.62 -14.58
C GLN A 106 9.90 -14.18 -14.64
N SER A 107 10.51 -14.25 -15.82
CA SER A 107 11.90 -14.69 -16.00
C SER A 107 12.94 -13.73 -15.41
N ALA A 108 12.63 -12.43 -15.40
CA ALA A 108 13.48 -11.38 -14.82
C ALA A 108 13.17 -11.10 -13.35
N ARG A 109 12.05 -11.64 -12.83
CA ARG A 109 11.52 -11.38 -11.48
C ARG A 109 11.25 -9.89 -11.22
N VAL A 110 10.82 -9.16 -12.25
CA VAL A 110 10.51 -7.73 -12.15
C VAL A 110 9.12 -7.44 -12.72
N GLY A 111 8.37 -6.59 -12.03
CA GLY A 111 7.20 -5.92 -12.56
C GLY A 111 7.46 -4.43 -12.75
N TRP A 112 6.76 -3.80 -13.68
CA TRP A 112 6.86 -2.36 -13.89
C TRP A 112 5.54 -1.75 -14.32
N ALA A 113 5.38 -0.46 -14.02
CA ALA A 113 4.29 0.36 -14.52
C ALA A 113 4.81 1.75 -14.90
N THR A 114 4.10 2.38 -15.83
CA THR A 114 4.25 3.81 -16.08
C THR A 114 3.60 4.57 -14.92
N VAL A 115 4.31 5.55 -14.39
CA VAL A 115 3.81 6.51 -13.41
C VAL A 115 3.67 7.85 -14.12
N SER A 116 2.47 8.43 -14.07
CA SER A 116 2.18 9.73 -14.66
C SER A 116 2.03 10.76 -13.55
N THR A 117 2.87 11.79 -13.57
CA THR A 117 2.78 12.93 -12.66
C THR A 117 2.14 14.11 -13.37
N TYR A 118 1.29 14.83 -12.66
CA TYR A 118 0.59 15.98 -13.20
C TYR A 118 0.96 17.25 -12.43
N TRP A 119 1.22 18.31 -13.18
CA TRP A 119 1.68 19.60 -12.66
C TRP A 119 0.76 20.72 -13.16
N ASN A 120 0.86 21.89 -12.54
CA ASN A 120 0.11 23.09 -12.95
C ASN A 120 -1.41 22.86 -13.07
N GLY A 121 -1.99 22.05 -12.16
CA GLY A 121 -3.41 21.73 -12.16
C GLY A 121 -3.82 20.73 -13.25
N GLY A 122 -2.88 19.96 -13.81
CA GLY A 122 -3.12 18.91 -14.80
C GLY A 122 -2.73 19.26 -16.24
N SER A 123 -2.20 20.46 -16.50
CA SER A 123 -1.81 20.87 -17.86
C SER A 123 -0.51 20.21 -18.33
N ASP A 124 0.37 19.90 -17.39
CA ASP A 124 1.70 19.39 -17.67
C ASP A 124 1.80 17.98 -17.10
N LYS A 125 2.17 17.02 -17.95
CA LYS A 125 2.25 15.60 -17.59
C LYS A 125 3.66 15.09 -17.88
N VAL A 126 4.25 14.39 -16.91
CA VAL A 126 5.53 13.71 -17.07
C VAL A 126 5.34 12.25 -16.71
N ASP A 127 5.83 11.37 -17.58
CA ASP A 127 5.76 9.93 -17.40
C ASP A 127 7.16 9.38 -17.08
N PHE A 128 7.22 8.44 -16.14
CA PHE A 128 8.42 7.66 -15.86
C PHE A 128 8.06 6.21 -15.57
N THR A 129 9.04 5.33 -15.47
CA THR A 129 8.81 3.90 -15.21
C THR A 129 9.28 3.51 -13.82
N ALA A 130 8.40 2.87 -13.05
CA ALA A 130 8.70 2.32 -11.73
C ALA A 130 8.89 0.81 -11.83
N TYR A 131 10.01 0.28 -11.33
CA TYR A 131 10.33 -1.15 -11.33
C TYR A 131 10.23 -1.73 -9.93
N VAL A 132 9.58 -2.89 -9.78
CA VAL A 132 9.26 -3.53 -8.50
C VAL A 132 9.73 -4.99 -8.51
N ASP A 133 10.25 -5.46 -7.37
CA ASP A 133 10.64 -6.85 -7.18
C ASP A 133 9.42 -7.77 -7.19
N LEU A 134 9.50 -8.91 -7.88
CA LEU A 134 8.48 -9.96 -7.82
C LEU A 134 8.71 -10.96 -6.70
N ASP A 135 9.83 -10.94 -5.99
CA ASP A 135 10.14 -11.91 -4.93
C ASP A 135 9.25 -11.74 -3.68
N ALA A 136 8.21 -12.56 -3.58
CA ALA A 136 7.27 -12.51 -2.46
C ALA A 136 7.81 -13.18 -1.18
N THR A 137 9.03 -13.71 -1.20
CA THR A 137 9.70 -14.18 0.03
C THR A 137 10.19 -13.02 0.91
N ARG A 138 10.16 -11.80 0.38
CA ARG A 138 10.56 -10.56 1.06
C ARG A 138 9.44 -9.51 0.90
N PRO A 139 9.42 -8.46 1.73
CA PRO A 139 8.50 -7.35 1.52
C PRO A 139 8.69 -6.74 0.12
N ILE A 140 7.58 -6.42 -0.54
CA ILE A 140 7.58 -5.73 -1.83
C ILE A 140 8.34 -4.40 -1.73
N GLN A 141 9.19 -4.12 -2.72
CA GLN A 141 10.02 -2.93 -2.78
C GLN A 141 10.15 -2.40 -4.20
N LEU A 142 10.20 -1.09 -4.32
CA LEU A 142 10.61 -0.39 -5.53
C LEU A 142 12.12 -0.60 -5.72
N LEU A 143 12.48 -1.21 -6.85
CA LEU A 143 13.84 -1.56 -7.22
C LEU A 143 14.56 -0.40 -7.86
N ASP A 144 13.91 0.28 -8.80
CA ASP A 144 14.46 1.40 -9.54
C ASP A 144 13.34 2.28 -10.12
N VAL A 145 13.72 3.50 -10.49
CA VAL A 145 12.89 4.44 -11.25
C VAL A 145 13.70 4.91 -12.46
N ASP A 146 13.12 4.73 -13.64
CA ASP A 146 13.66 5.26 -14.89
C ASP A 146 12.85 6.50 -15.28
N CYS A 147 13.47 7.66 -15.13
CA CYS A 147 12.90 8.97 -15.47
C CYS A 147 12.73 9.18 -16.97
N GLY A 148 13.12 8.21 -17.80
CA GLY A 148 13.22 8.38 -19.23
C GLY A 148 14.37 9.30 -19.60
N SER A 149 14.56 9.49 -20.90
CA SER A 149 15.41 10.56 -21.40
C SER A 149 14.61 11.85 -21.30
N GLU A 150 15.01 12.75 -20.42
CA GLU A 150 14.52 14.12 -20.34
C GLU A 150 14.47 14.73 -21.77
N GLY A 151 13.35 15.35 -22.13
CA GLY A 151 13.23 16.20 -23.32
C GLY A 151 13.72 17.60 -23.02
#